data_AF-A0A2D9LA45-F1
#
_entry.id   AF-A0A2D9LA45-F1
#
_cell.length_a   1.000
_cell.length_b   1.000
_cell.length_c   1.000
_cell.angle_alpha   90.00
_cell.angle_beta   90.00
_cell.angle_gamma   90.00
#
_symmetry.space_group_name_H-M   'P 1'
#
loop_
_entity.id
_entity.type
_entity.pdbx_description
1 polymer ?
#
loop_
_entity_poly.entity_id
_entity_poly.type
_entity_poly.pdbx_seq_one_letter_code
_entity_poly.pdbx_strand_id
1 'polypeptide(L)'
;MVAAETATQWLTDYHNLLARHDLDATTLMDSALTPANREQPALFSLAQLLANPDLLQQQVLNDYQDADHPRLRKARLSVLHQSLALQIIGPLVIRLFRDGSSAALDPRRVFLCPTTSTPADPSRWQYAASEQEILEPEAFIRILSEQMQDWYGVFRHHFGVSPGAYWSSGGLALGSPYSVVWNRVNPAELCKQAGSWLAQFKCEANRYIDWIPAEFSQQWCAIPQRKGCCLKYLLPGGGYCGTCGIYRKERIS
;
A
#
# COMPACT_ATOMS: atom_id res chain seq x y z
N MET A 1 -11.83 21.76 22.64
CA MET A 1 -12.69 20.58 22.40
C MET A 1 -13.17 20.47 20.96
N VAL A 2 -13.57 21.56 20.30
CA VAL A 2 -14.04 21.55 18.89
C VAL A 2 -13.00 21.05 17.86
N ALA A 3 -11.69 21.22 18.11
CA ALA A 3 -10.65 20.78 17.16
C ALA A 3 -10.41 19.25 17.13
N ALA A 4 -10.68 18.55 18.24
CA ALA A 4 -10.50 17.10 18.34
C ALA A 4 -11.69 16.32 17.73
N GLU A 5 -12.91 16.89 17.78
CA GLU A 5 -14.10 16.28 17.17
C GLU A 5 -14.03 16.23 15.64
N THR A 6 -13.36 17.19 15.01
CA THR A 6 -13.17 17.20 13.55
C THR A 6 -12.08 16.23 13.08
N ALA A 7 -11.09 15.93 13.93
CA ALA A 7 -9.89 15.17 13.59
C ALA A 7 -10.16 13.70 13.22
N THR A 8 -11.25 13.14 13.74
CA THR A 8 -11.64 11.73 13.53
C THR A 8 -12.98 11.59 12.82
N GLN A 9 -13.58 12.69 12.31
CA GLN A 9 -14.88 12.64 11.62
C GLN A 9 -14.88 11.65 10.45
N TRP A 10 -13.77 11.53 9.72
CA TRP A 10 -13.62 10.57 8.63
C TRP A 10 -13.74 9.10 9.09
N LEU A 11 -13.33 8.79 10.33
CA LEU A 11 -13.42 7.45 10.89
C LEU A 11 -14.88 7.14 11.27
N THR A 12 -15.54 8.10 11.90
CA THR A 12 -16.98 8.04 12.20
C THR A 12 -17.79 7.90 10.91
N ASP A 13 -17.48 8.66 9.86
CA ASP A 13 -18.13 8.59 8.55
C ASP A 13 -17.95 7.21 7.90
N TYR A 14 -16.76 6.62 8.05
CA TYR A 14 -16.46 5.28 7.56
C TYR A 14 -17.29 4.22 8.30
N HIS A 15 -17.31 4.23 9.64
CA HIS A 15 -18.12 3.28 10.41
C HIS A 15 -19.62 3.45 10.17
N ASN A 16 -20.09 4.69 9.99
CA ASN A 16 -21.46 4.97 9.58
C ASN A 16 -21.80 4.41 8.20
N LEU A 17 -20.88 4.49 7.24
CA LEU A 17 -21.05 3.86 5.92
C LEU A 17 -21.21 2.35 6.07
N LEU A 18 -20.37 1.69 6.87
CA LEU A 18 -20.47 0.25 7.11
C LEU A 18 -21.77 -0.14 7.80
N ALA A 19 -22.15 0.59 8.86
CA ALA A 19 -23.36 0.30 9.63
C ALA A 19 -24.64 0.41 8.78
N ARG A 20 -24.74 1.38 7.87
CA ARG A 20 -25.89 1.51 6.95
C ARG A 20 -26.03 0.35 5.96
N HIS A 21 -24.97 -0.44 5.79
CA HIS A 21 -24.93 -1.60 4.91
C HIS A 21 -24.87 -2.92 5.70
N ASP A 22 -25.18 -2.90 7.00
CA ASP A 22 -25.15 -4.07 7.89
C ASP A 22 -23.79 -4.80 7.90
N LEU A 23 -22.70 -4.04 7.75
CA LEU A 23 -21.34 -4.55 7.72
C LEU A 23 -20.66 -4.35 9.08
N ASP A 24 -20.21 -5.44 9.69
CA ASP A 24 -19.40 -5.39 10.91
C ASP A 24 -17.95 -5.02 10.59
N ALA A 25 -17.52 -3.84 11.05
CA ALA A 25 -16.19 -3.30 10.78
C ALA A 25 -15.08 -4.21 11.32
N THR A 26 -15.23 -4.73 12.54
CA THR A 26 -14.22 -5.57 13.19
C THR A 26 -13.99 -6.86 12.41
N THR A 27 -15.05 -7.60 12.11
CA THR A 27 -14.99 -8.87 11.36
C THR A 27 -14.40 -8.66 9.97
N LEU A 28 -14.80 -7.60 9.26
CA LEU A 28 -14.28 -7.28 7.94
C LEU A 28 -12.78 -6.99 7.98
N MET A 29 -12.35 -6.13 8.90
CA MET A 29 -10.95 -5.73 9.01
C MET A 29 -10.06 -6.87 9.49
N ASP A 30 -10.53 -7.70 10.43
CA ASP A 30 -9.81 -8.89 10.87
C ASP A 30 -9.60 -9.88 9.72
N SER A 31 -10.60 -10.08 8.87
CA SER A 31 -10.47 -10.94 7.69
C SER A 31 -9.47 -10.40 6.65
N ALA A 32 -9.28 -9.08 6.60
CA ALA A 32 -8.35 -8.41 5.69
C ALA A 32 -6.92 -8.34 6.24
N LEU A 33 -6.75 -8.45 7.57
CA LEU A 33 -5.47 -8.54 8.23
C LEU A 33 -4.94 -9.98 8.14
N THR A 34 -4.16 -10.26 7.10
CA THR A 34 -3.38 -11.51 7.05
C THR A 34 -2.49 -11.60 8.29
N PRO A 35 -2.40 -12.76 8.97
CA PRO A 35 -1.48 -12.92 10.09
C PRO A 35 -0.04 -12.67 9.62
N ALA A 36 0.62 -11.70 10.25
CA ALA A 36 2.04 -11.46 10.08
C ALA A 36 2.83 -12.57 10.79
N ASN A 37 4.02 -12.85 10.26
CA ASN A 37 5.06 -13.74 10.77
C ASN A 37 4.97 -15.19 10.31
N ARG A 38 5.59 -15.44 9.16
CA ARG A 38 6.36 -16.68 9.00
C ARG A 38 7.73 -16.42 9.62
N GLU A 39 8.23 -17.35 10.42
CA GLU A 39 9.65 -17.34 10.82
C GLU A 39 10.49 -17.64 9.58
N GLN A 40 10.92 -16.58 8.88
CA GLN A 40 11.97 -16.71 7.87
C GLN A 40 13.18 -15.91 8.34
N PRO A 41 14.40 -16.37 8.02
CA PRO A 41 15.58 -15.60 8.32
C PRO A 41 15.50 -14.24 7.60
N ALA A 42 15.68 -13.16 8.35
CA ALA A 42 15.77 -11.81 7.80
C ALA A 42 17.14 -11.60 7.13
N LEU A 43 17.16 -10.95 5.96
CA LEU A 43 18.39 -10.50 5.29
C LEU A 43 18.81 -9.13 5.82
N PHE A 44 17.93 -8.14 5.64
CA PHE A 44 18.18 -6.74 5.97
C PHE A 44 16.90 -6.09 6.47
N SER A 45 17.00 -5.20 7.45
CA SER A 45 15.90 -4.30 7.79
C SER A 45 15.73 -3.19 6.75
N LEU A 46 14.52 -2.64 6.61
CA LEU A 46 14.27 -1.49 5.75
C LEU A 46 15.15 -0.30 6.14
N ALA A 47 15.41 -0.09 7.44
CA ALA A 47 16.36 0.92 7.91
C ALA A 47 17.76 0.74 7.31
N GLN A 48 18.28 -0.49 7.27
CA GLN A 48 19.57 -0.79 6.65
C GLN A 48 19.55 -0.53 5.14
N LEU A 49 18.47 -0.90 4.47
CA LEU A 49 18.32 -0.71 3.03
C LEU A 49 18.16 0.78 2.64
N LEU A 50 17.52 1.58 3.49
CA LEU A 50 17.41 3.03 3.30
C LEU A 50 18.74 3.74 3.55
N ALA A 51 19.50 3.29 4.56
CA ALA A 51 20.81 3.85 4.88
C ALA A 51 21.91 3.44 3.89
N ASN A 52 21.83 2.22 3.34
CA ASN A 52 22.75 1.71 2.33
C ASN A 52 21.98 1.05 1.17
N PRO A 53 21.52 1.85 0.18
CA PRO A 53 20.71 1.36 -0.93
C PRO A 53 21.37 0.26 -1.77
N ASP A 54 22.70 0.20 -1.81
CA ASP A 54 23.41 -0.79 -2.62
C ASP A 54 23.19 -2.23 -2.14
N LEU A 55 22.87 -2.42 -0.85
CA LEU A 55 22.48 -3.73 -0.30
C LEU A 55 21.27 -4.29 -1.05
N LEU A 56 20.24 -3.46 -1.29
CA LEU A 56 19.04 -3.91 -2.00
C LEU A 56 19.33 -4.18 -3.47
N GLN A 57 20.16 -3.34 -4.11
CA GLN A 57 20.52 -3.51 -5.52
C GLN A 57 21.27 -4.83 -5.75
N GLN A 58 22.26 -5.12 -4.91
CA GLN A 58 23.02 -6.37 -4.96
C GLN A 58 22.14 -7.57 -4.65
N GLN A 59 21.25 -7.46 -3.65
CA GLN A 59 20.33 -8.54 -3.32
C GLN A 59 19.40 -8.86 -4.51
N VAL A 60 18.85 -7.85 -5.18
CA VAL A 60 18.00 -8.05 -6.37
C VAL A 60 18.78 -8.68 -7.53
N LEU A 61 20.06 -8.34 -7.72
CA LEU A 61 20.92 -9.00 -8.71
C LEU A 61 21.15 -10.48 -8.38
N ASN A 62 21.36 -10.80 -7.10
CA ASN A 62 21.56 -12.18 -6.66
C ASN A 62 20.27 -13.02 -6.75
N ASP A 63 19.13 -12.40 -6.47
CA ASP A 63 17.84 -13.09 -6.42
C ASP A 63 17.23 -13.39 -7.79
N TYR A 64 17.56 -12.57 -8.80
CA TYR A 64 16.91 -12.63 -10.10
C TYR A 64 17.94 -12.54 -11.23
N GLN A 65 18.08 -13.62 -12.01
CA GLN A 65 18.95 -13.66 -13.19
C GLN A 65 18.61 -12.57 -14.22
N ASP A 66 17.35 -12.14 -14.29
CA ASP A 66 16.90 -11.11 -15.22
C ASP A 66 17.22 -9.67 -14.75
N ALA A 67 17.68 -9.49 -13.51
CA ALA A 67 18.01 -8.18 -12.94
C ALA A 67 19.35 -7.61 -13.43
N ASP A 68 20.14 -8.34 -14.20
CA ASP A 68 21.29 -7.77 -14.91
C ASP A 68 20.83 -6.67 -15.88
N HIS A 69 19.65 -6.86 -16.49
CA HIS A 69 19.06 -5.86 -17.36
C HIS A 69 18.48 -4.68 -16.54
N PRO A 70 18.97 -3.44 -16.71
CA PRO A 70 18.59 -2.31 -15.84
C PRO A 70 17.09 -2.03 -15.76
N ARG A 71 16.36 -2.24 -16.86
CA ARG A 71 14.89 -2.07 -16.87
C ARG A 71 14.17 -3.12 -16.01
N LEU A 72 14.63 -4.37 -16.03
CA LEU A 72 14.01 -5.46 -15.27
C LEU A 72 14.36 -5.34 -13.79
N ARG A 73 15.60 -4.96 -13.46
CA ARG A 73 15.99 -4.59 -12.09
C ARG A 73 15.08 -3.53 -11.48
N LYS A 74 14.84 -2.44 -12.21
CA LYS A 74 13.90 -1.39 -11.80
C LYS A 74 12.48 -1.91 -11.60
N ALA A 75 12.01 -2.83 -12.47
CA ALA A 75 10.70 -3.45 -12.30
C ALA A 75 10.65 -4.30 -11.02
N ARG A 76 11.68 -5.10 -10.74
CA ARG A 76 11.80 -5.89 -9.49
C ARG A 76 11.78 -4.98 -8.26
N LEU A 77 12.55 -3.90 -8.26
CA LEU A 77 12.56 -2.90 -7.18
C LEU A 77 11.20 -2.22 -7.00
N SER A 78 10.50 -1.93 -8.10
CA SER A 78 9.15 -1.35 -8.05
C SER A 78 8.11 -2.33 -7.48
N VAL A 79 8.25 -3.63 -7.77
CA VAL A 79 7.40 -4.69 -7.19
C VAL A 79 7.71 -4.88 -5.70
N LEU A 80 8.98 -4.83 -5.30
CA LEU A 80 9.37 -4.86 -3.88
C LEU A 80 8.77 -3.68 -3.12
N HIS A 81 8.81 -2.46 -3.69
CA HIS A 81 8.12 -1.30 -3.12
C HIS A 81 6.61 -1.52 -3.01
N GLN A 82 5.98 -2.03 -4.07
CA GLN A 82 4.56 -2.32 -4.07
C GLN A 82 4.19 -3.31 -2.95
N SER A 83 4.99 -4.36 -2.77
CA SER A 83 4.78 -5.32 -1.69
C SER A 83 4.98 -4.68 -0.32
N LEU A 84 6.00 -3.82 -0.14
CA LEU A 84 6.22 -3.09 1.11
C LEU A 84 4.98 -2.24 1.45
N ALA A 85 4.46 -1.50 0.48
CA ALA A 85 3.27 -0.68 0.67
C ALA A 85 2.06 -1.55 1.03
N LEU A 86 1.71 -2.52 0.19
CA LEU A 86 0.46 -3.27 0.37
C LEU A 86 0.48 -4.21 1.58
N GLN A 87 1.64 -4.74 1.94
CA GLN A 87 1.74 -5.80 2.95
C GLN A 87 2.21 -5.31 4.32
N ILE A 88 2.76 -4.09 4.40
CA ILE A 88 3.20 -3.50 5.67
C ILE A 88 2.37 -2.25 5.96
N ILE A 89 2.32 -1.28 5.04
CA ILE A 89 1.58 -0.03 5.25
C ILE A 89 0.07 -0.29 5.25
N GLY A 90 -0.44 -1.07 4.29
CA GLY A 90 -1.87 -1.38 4.18
C GLY A 90 -2.49 -1.93 5.48
N PRO A 91 -1.92 -2.98 6.08
CA PRO A 91 -2.39 -3.51 7.37
C PRO A 91 -2.34 -2.50 8.52
N LEU A 92 -1.34 -1.61 8.58
CA LEU A 92 -1.29 -0.56 9.60
C LEU A 92 -2.46 0.43 9.44
N VAL A 93 -2.83 0.76 8.22
CA VAL A 93 -3.97 1.65 7.95
C VAL A 93 -5.30 0.93 8.22
N ILE A 94 -5.42 -0.35 7.91
CA ILE A 94 -6.58 -1.17 8.28
C ILE A 94 -6.77 -1.18 9.80
N ARG A 95 -5.70 -1.39 10.58
CA ARG A 95 -5.75 -1.35 12.06
C ARG A 95 -6.20 0.02 12.57
N LEU A 96 -5.73 1.11 11.97
CA LEU A 96 -6.19 2.46 12.31
C LEU A 96 -7.71 2.60 12.17
N PHE A 97 -8.29 2.05 11.10
CA PHE A 97 -9.73 2.09 10.86
C PHE A 97 -10.53 1.13 11.76
N ARG A 98 -9.91 0.03 12.21
CA ARG A 98 -10.53 -0.93 13.12
C ARG A 98 -10.51 -0.42 14.57
N ASP A 99 -9.35 0.06 15.03
CA ASP A 99 -9.07 0.30 16.44
C ASP A 99 -9.08 1.80 16.82
N GLY A 100 -9.17 2.69 15.83
CA GLY A 100 -9.00 4.14 16.03
C GLY A 100 -7.56 4.57 16.33
N SER A 101 -6.62 3.62 16.36
CA SER A 101 -5.19 3.85 16.59
C SER A 101 -4.39 2.79 15.83
N SER A 102 -3.09 3.03 15.61
CA SER A 102 -2.23 2.04 14.97
C SER A 102 -0.76 2.24 15.35
N ALA A 103 0.03 1.18 15.22
CA ALA A 103 1.44 1.23 15.57
C ALA A 103 2.23 2.16 14.62
N ALA A 104 3.20 2.88 15.20
CA ALA A 104 4.21 3.58 14.44
C ALA A 104 4.98 2.60 13.55
N LEU A 105 5.11 2.93 12.27
CA LEU A 105 5.93 2.16 11.35
C LEU A 105 7.40 2.39 11.68
N ASP A 106 8.08 1.35 12.16
CA ASP A 106 9.51 1.37 12.44
C ASP A 106 10.28 0.62 11.33
N PRO A 107 11.05 1.31 10.47
CA PRO A 107 11.85 0.68 9.42
C PRO A 107 12.86 -0.35 9.94
N ARG A 108 13.28 -0.27 11.21
CA ARG A 108 14.20 -1.25 11.82
C ARG A 108 13.53 -2.59 12.07
N ARG A 109 12.20 -2.63 12.01
CA ARG A 109 11.35 -3.80 12.31
C ARG A 109 10.66 -4.38 11.08
N VAL A 110 10.89 -3.78 9.93
CA VAL A 110 10.47 -4.27 8.62
C VAL A 110 11.67 -4.95 7.99
N PHE A 111 11.56 -6.24 7.66
CA PHE A 111 12.68 -7.03 7.18
C PHE A 111 12.44 -7.58 5.78
N LEU A 112 13.45 -7.48 4.92
CA LEU A 112 13.50 -8.19 3.66
C LEU A 112 13.94 -9.63 3.90
N CYS A 113 13.20 -10.58 3.35
CA CYS A 113 13.49 -12.01 3.42
C CYS A 113 14.07 -12.54 2.09
N PRO A 114 14.79 -13.67 2.13
CA PRO A 114 15.26 -14.37 0.94
C PRO A 114 14.10 -14.74 0.02
N THR A 115 14.39 -14.95 -1.26
CA THR A 115 13.43 -15.57 -2.16
C THR A 115 13.23 -17.04 -1.76
N THR A 116 11.99 -17.46 -1.51
CA THR A 116 11.68 -18.88 -1.36
C THR A 116 11.59 -19.53 -2.72
N SER A 117 12.10 -20.75 -2.87
CA SER A 117 12.03 -21.54 -4.11
C SER A 117 10.60 -21.89 -4.55
N THR A 118 9.61 -21.70 -3.66
CA THR A 118 8.20 -21.97 -3.93
C THR A 118 7.50 -20.72 -4.48
N PRO A 119 6.85 -20.79 -5.66
CA PRO A 119 6.12 -19.68 -6.28
C PRO A 119 4.94 -19.11 -5.48
N ALA A 120 4.59 -19.74 -4.36
CA ALA A 120 3.35 -19.52 -3.63
C ALA A 120 3.41 -18.39 -2.59
N ASP A 121 4.57 -17.76 -2.35
CA ASP A 121 4.69 -16.67 -1.37
C ASP A 121 5.08 -15.34 -2.03
N PRO A 122 4.14 -14.40 -2.23
CA PRO A 122 4.39 -13.17 -2.96
C PRO A 122 5.09 -12.09 -2.11
N SER A 123 5.14 -12.22 -0.77
CA SER A 123 5.79 -11.23 0.09
C SER A 123 7.21 -11.59 0.44
N ARG A 124 8.11 -10.65 0.20
CA ARG A 124 9.45 -10.70 0.77
C ARG A 124 9.62 -9.81 1.99
N TRP A 125 8.55 -9.17 2.45
CA TRP A 125 8.59 -8.27 3.60
C TRP A 125 7.92 -8.91 4.81
N GLN A 126 8.60 -8.84 5.94
CA GLN A 126 8.08 -9.26 7.23
C GLN A 126 8.08 -8.09 8.20
N TYR A 127 7.11 -8.09 9.11
CA TYR A 127 6.97 -7.06 10.12
C TYR A 127 6.96 -7.64 11.53
N ALA A 128 8.02 -7.37 12.28
CA ALA A 128 8.10 -7.79 13.68
C ALA A 128 7.24 -6.87 14.55
N ALA A 129 5.99 -7.27 14.84
CA ALA A 129 4.96 -6.42 15.44
C ALA A 129 5.00 -6.22 16.98
N SER A 130 5.93 -6.81 17.75
CA SER A 130 5.95 -6.64 19.23
C SER A 130 6.34 -5.21 19.66
N GLU A 131 5.94 -4.73 20.84
CA GLU A 131 6.53 -3.53 21.50
C GLU A 131 6.70 -2.27 20.62
N GLN A 132 5.63 -1.81 19.97
CA GLN A 132 5.65 -0.58 19.17
C GLN A 132 4.87 0.54 19.85
N GLU A 133 5.33 1.78 19.62
CA GLU A 133 4.56 2.97 19.99
C GLU A 133 3.23 2.95 19.24
N ILE A 134 2.12 3.05 19.97
CA ILE A 134 0.79 3.19 19.40
C ILE A 134 0.52 4.67 19.19
N LEU A 135 0.11 5.02 17.98
CA LEU A 135 -0.17 6.39 17.57
C LEU A 135 -1.67 6.62 17.45
N GLU A 136 -2.11 7.76 17.97
CA GLU A 136 -3.40 8.36 17.66
C GLU A 136 -3.46 8.81 16.19
N PRO A 137 -4.66 8.96 15.59
CA PRO A 137 -4.78 9.13 14.14
C PRO A 137 -4.02 10.30 13.54
N GLU A 138 -4.05 11.47 14.16
CA GLU A 138 -3.32 12.65 13.66
C GLU A 138 -1.81 12.41 13.62
N ALA A 139 -1.27 11.83 14.69
CA ALA A 139 0.15 11.49 14.79
C ALA A 139 0.52 10.41 13.77
N PHE A 140 -0.32 9.39 13.61
CA PHE A 140 -0.15 8.34 12.61
C PHE A 140 -0.08 8.91 11.19
N ILE A 141 -1.06 9.72 10.78
CA ILE A 141 -1.12 10.31 9.44
C ILE A 141 0.11 11.19 9.19
N ARG A 142 0.48 12.03 10.16
CA ARG A 142 1.63 12.93 10.05
C ARG A 142 2.94 12.15 9.91
N ILE A 143 3.22 11.23 10.84
CA ILE A 143 4.47 10.46 10.86
C ILE A 143 4.58 9.58 9.62
N LEU A 144 3.52 8.88 9.24
CA LEU A 144 3.53 8.03 8.05
C LEU A 144 3.72 8.86 6.76
N SER A 145 3.10 10.05 6.68
CA SER A 145 3.31 10.97 5.54
C SER A 145 4.77 11.39 5.40
N GLU A 146 5.38 11.82 6.51
CA GLU A 146 6.79 12.23 6.58
C GLU A 146 7.71 11.07 6.17
N GLN A 147 7.53 9.88 6.76
CA GLN A 147 8.33 8.70 6.43
C GLN A 147 8.21 8.30 4.94
N MET A 148 6.99 8.26 4.40
CA MET A 148 6.80 7.92 2.98
C MET A 148 7.46 8.94 2.05
N GLN A 149 7.52 10.21 2.45
CA GLN A 149 8.22 11.26 1.71
C GLN A 149 9.74 11.11 1.79
N ASP A 150 10.28 10.75 2.96
CA ASP A 150 11.72 10.50 3.14
C ASP A 150 12.19 9.30 2.31
N TRP A 151 11.43 8.19 2.36
CA TRP A 151 11.74 6.99 1.58
C TRP A 151 11.67 7.25 0.08
N TYR A 152 10.76 8.13 -0.37
CA TYR A 152 10.62 8.46 -1.78
C TYR A 152 11.94 8.93 -2.40
N GLY A 153 12.73 9.73 -1.68
CA GLY A 153 14.06 10.18 -2.14
C GLY A 153 14.96 8.99 -2.49
N VAL A 154 15.06 8.02 -1.59
CA VAL A 154 15.87 6.81 -1.80
C VAL A 154 15.34 5.98 -2.98
N PHE A 155 14.03 5.68 -2.97
CA PHE A 155 13.41 4.88 -4.03
C PHE A 155 13.49 5.54 -5.41
N ARG A 156 13.39 6.86 -5.47
CA ARG A 156 13.47 7.63 -6.70
C ARG A 156 14.88 7.69 -7.26
N HIS A 157 15.84 8.07 -6.42
CA HIS A 157 17.19 8.43 -6.86
C HIS A 157 18.14 7.23 -6.92
N HIS A 158 18.04 6.30 -5.96
CA HIS A 158 18.92 5.13 -5.92
C HIS A 158 18.32 3.94 -6.66
N PHE A 159 17.02 3.65 -6.45
CA PHE A 159 16.38 2.48 -7.08
C PHE A 159 15.74 2.78 -8.45
N GLY A 160 15.71 4.06 -8.83
CA GLY A 160 15.14 4.50 -10.10
C GLY A 160 13.62 4.28 -10.23
N VAL A 161 12.92 3.98 -9.13
CA VAL A 161 11.47 3.78 -9.11
C VAL A 161 10.79 5.05 -9.61
N SER A 162 9.78 4.90 -10.47
CA SER A 162 9.07 6.05 -11.02
C SER A 162 8.16 6.68 -9.94
N PRO A 163 7.89 7.99 -10.01
CA PRO A 163 6.93 8.62 -9.10
C PRO A 163 5.57 7.91 -9.15
N GLY A 164 5.13 7.53 -10.36
CA GLY A 164 3.91 6.75 -10.57
C GLY A 164 3.94 5.40 -9.86
N ALA A 165 5.00 4.59 -10.01
CA ALA A 165 5.13 3.31 -9.31
C ALA A 165 5.09 3.48 -7.79
N TYR A 166 5.83 4.47 -7.29
CA TYR A 166 6.01 4.70 -5.86
C TYR A 166 4.69 5.16 -5.21
N TRP A 167 4.19 6.30 -5.65
CA TRP A 167 3.06 6.98 -5.03
C TRP A 167 1.73 6.28 -5.26
N SER A 168 1.53 5.63 -6.40
CA SER A 168 0.30 4.87 -6.59
C SER A 168 0.25 3.60 -5.74
N SER A 169 1.40 2.95 -5.49
CA SER A 169 1.43 1.81 -4.57
C SER A 169 1.21 2.26 -3.12
N GLY A 170 1.79 3.41 -2.75
CA GLY A 170 1.46 4.09 -1.49
C GLY A 170 -0.02 4.42 -1.37
N GLY A 171 -0.63 5.03 -2.39
CA GLY A 171 -2.05 5.37 -2.37
C GLY A 171 -2.98 4.16 -2.32
N LEU A 172 -2.61 3.02 -2.93
CA LEU A 172 -3.34 1.76 -2.74
C LEU A 172 -3.26 1.29 -1.28
N ALA A 173 -2.07 1.31 -0.69
CA ALA A 173 -1.88 0.91 0.71
C ALA A 173 -2.67 1.81 1.68
N LEU A 174 -2.60 3.12 1.47
CA LEU A 174 -3.37 4.09 2.26
C LEU A 174 -4.89 3.91 2.06
N GLY A 175 -5.32 3.48 0.87
CA GLY A 175 -6.72 3.20 0.56
C GLY A 175 -7.20 1.80 0.97
N SER A 176 -6.37 0.98 1.60
CA SER A 176 -6.71 -0.43 1.90
C SER A 176 -8.05 -0.64 2.63
N PRO A 177 -8.44 0.17 3.64
CA PRO A 177 -9.75 0.02 4.31
C PRO A 177 -10.94 0.10 3.35
N TYR A 178 -10.83 0.94 2.32
CA TYR A 178 -11.87 1.07 1.29
C TYR A 178 -11.83 -0.08 0.30
N SER A 179 -10.65 -0.67 0.05
CA SER A 179 -10.51 -1.87 -0.77
C SER A 179 -11.17 -3.09 -0.13
N VAL A 180 -11.28 -3.16 1.21
CA VAL A 180 -11.96 -4.26 1.91
C VAL A 180 -13.46 -4.33 1.58
N VAL A 181 -14.08 -3.18 1.34
CA VAL A 181 -15.54 -3.03 1.14
C VAL A 181 -15.92 -2.55 -0.26
N TRP A 182 -14.98 -2.64 -1.20
CA TRP A 182 -15.05 -2.11 -2.57
C TRP A 182 -16.33 -2.44 -3.33
N ASN A 183 -16.94 -3.60 -3.07
CA ASN A 183 -18.15 -4.08 -3.74
C ASN A 183 -19.33 -4.35 -2.79
N ARG A 184 -19.27 -3.84 -1.55
CA ARG A 184 -20.27 -4.13 -0.49
C ARG A 184 -21.07 -2.90 -0.03
N VAL A 185 -20.68 -1.71 -0.45
CA VAL A 185 -21.30 -0.44 -0.06
C VAL A 185 -21.56 0.44 -1.28
N ASN A 186 -22.25 1.57 -1.10
CA ASN A 186 -22.46 2.54 -2.18
C ASN A 186 -21.12 3.04 -2.76
N PRO A 187 -20.82 2.79 -4.06
CA PRO A 187 -19.52 3.14 -4.63
C PRO A 187 -19.24 4.63 -4.73
N ALA A 188 -20.25 5.47 -4.96
CA ALA A 188 -20.05 6.90 -5.06
C ALA A 188 -19.68 7.51 -3.70
N GLU A 189 -20.35 7.07 -2.63
CA GLU A 189 -20.04 7.48 -1.26
C GLU A 189 -18.65 6.97 -0.85
N LEU A 190 -18.32 5.70 -1.13
CA LEU A 190 -17.01 5.13 -0.86
C LEU A 190 -15.89 5.90 -1.58
N CYS A 191 -16.05 6.20 -2.87
CA CYS A 191 -15.05 6.95 -3.64
C CYS A 191 -14.81 8.35 -3.05
N LYS A 192 -15.88 9.03 -2.62
CA LYS A 192 -15.78 10.34 -1.96
C LYS A 192 -15.01 10.23 -0.64
N GLN A 193 -15.37 9.28 0.22
CA GLN A 193 -14.69 9.08 1.49
C GLN A 193 -13.20 8.72 1.29
N ALA A 194 -12.90 7.80 0.37
CA ALA A 194 -11.52 7.41 0.05
C ALA A 194 -10.69 8.57 -0.48
N GLY A 195 -11.26 9.41 -1.35
CA GLY A 195 -10.60 10.63 -1.84
C GLY A 195 -10.32 11.64 -0.73
N SER A 196 -11.30 11.89 0.15
CA SER A 196 -11.13 12.77 1.32
C SER A 196 -10.08 12.23 2.31
N TRP A 197 -10.04 10.92 2.53
CA TRP A 197 -9.03 10.25 3.36
C TRP A 197 -7.62 10.42 2.79
N LEU A 198 -7.42 10.13 1.51
CA LEU A 198 -6.11 10.26 0.86
C LEU A 198 -5.60 11.72 0.87
N ALA A 199 -6.51 12.71 0.89
CA ALA A 199 -6.16 14.12 0.97
C ALA A 199 -5.61 14.56 2.35
N GLN A 200 -5.79 13.74 3.40
CA GLN A 200 -5.24 14.03 4.73
C GLN A 200 -3.71 13.87 4.78
N PHE A 201 -3.15 13.03 3.90
CA PHE A 201 -1.72 12.76 3.87
C PHE A 201 -0.96 13.87 3.17
N LYS A 202 0.11 14.37 3.80
CA LYS A 202 1.01 15.37 3.21
C LYS A 202 2.03 14.71 2.28
N CYS A 203 1.55 13.97 1.29
CA CYS A 203 2.37 13.28 0.29
C CYS A 203 1.69 13.28 -1.09
N GLU A 204 2.37 12.80 -2.13
CA GLU A 204 1.81 12.86 -3.49
C GLU A 204 0.85 11.71 -3.84
N ALA A 205 0.52 10.80 -2.91
CA ALA A 205 -0.30 9.62 -3.20
C ALA A 205 -1.63 9.96 -3.91
N ASN A 206 -2.32 11.03 -3.49
CA ASN A 206 -3.59 11.46 -4.10
C ASN A 206 -3.46 11.95 -5.57
N ARG A 207 -2.24 12.29 -6.01
CA ARG A 207 -1.98 12.74 -7.38
C ARG A 207 -1.88 11.56 -8.35
N TYR A 208 -1.64 10.35 -7.85
CA TYR A 208 -1.37 9.16 -8.66
C TYR A 208 -2.44 8.06 -8.56
N ILE A 209 -3.36 8.16 -7.60
CA ILE A 209 -4.52 7.28 -7.43
C ILE A 209 -5.79 8.14 -7.53
N ASP A 210 -6.81 7.55 -8.13
CA ASP A 210 -8.18 8.00 -8.04
C ASP A 210 -9.05 6.84 -7.52
N TRP A 211 -10.21 7.16 -6.94
CA TRP A 211 -11.23 6.16 -6.63
C TRP A 211 -12.43 6.45 -7.51
N ILE A 212 -12.83 5.47 -8.30
CA ILE A 212 -13.91 5.63 -9.26
C ILE A 212 -14.97 4.54 -9.10
N PRO A 213 -16.26 4.89 -9.29
CA PRO A 213 -17.27 3.88 -9.50
C PRO A 213 -16.98 3.14 -10.80
N ALA A 214 -17.26 1.85 -10.80
CA ALA A 214 -17.02 0.94 -11.89
C ALA A 214 -18.07 -0.17 -11.86
N GLU A 215 -18.38 -0.72 -13.02
CA GLU A 215 -19.14 -1.95 -13.13
C GLU A 215 -18.20 -3.08 -13.51
N PHE A 216 -18.24 -4.18 -12.76
CA PHE A 216 -17.48 -5.39 -13.05
C PHE A 216 -18.42 -6.58 -12.91
N SER A 217 -18.61 -7.36 -13.98
CA SER A 217 -19.52 -8.51 -13.98
C SER A 217 -20.92 -8.17 -13.45
N GLN A 218 -21.51 -7.06 -13.91
CA GLN A 218 -22.82 -6.53 -13.46
C GLN A 218 -22.88 -6.08 -12.00
N GLN A 219 -21.75 -6.06 -11.29
CA GLN A 219 -21.66 -5.53 -9.93
C GLN A 219 -21.11 -4.10 -9.97
N TRP A 220 -21.91 -3.16 -9.46
CA TRP A 220 -21.49 -1.79 -9.26
C TRP A 220 -20.58 -1.70 -8.03
N CYS A 221 -19.36 -1.22 -8.21
CA CYS A 221 -18.30 -1.26 -7.22
C CYS A 221 -17.43 0.01 -7.27
N ALA A 222 -16.68 0.29 -6.20
CA ALA A 222 -15.68 1.34 -6.17
C ALA A 222 -14.30 0.72 -6.27
N ILE A 223 -13.48 1.16 -7.22
CA ILE A 223 -12.13 0.63 -7.36
C ILE A 223 -11.08 1.74 -7.36
N PRO A 224 -9.90 1.48 -6.78
CA PRO A 224 -8.79 2.39 -6.95
C PRO A 224 -8.25 2.28 -8.38
N GLN A 225 -8.22 3.40 -9.09
CA GLN A 225 -7.65 3.53 -10.42
C GLN A 225 -6.34 4.29 -10.33
N ARG A 226 -5.27 3.70 -10.86
CA ARG A 226 -4.00 4.41 -11.01
C ARG A 226 -4.07 5.36 -12.20
N LYS A 227 -3.72 6.63 -12.01
CA LYS A 227 -3.77 7.69 -13.04
C LYS A 227 -2.73 7.52 -14.17
N GLY A 228 -1.81 6.55 -14.04
CA GLY A 228 -0.84 6.18 -15.08
C GLY A 228 -0.38 4.72 -14.98
N CYS A 229 0.32 4.25 -16.01
CA CYS A 229 0.95 2.93 -15.97
C CYS A 229 2.12 2.95 -14.99
N CYS A 230 2.00 2.17 -13.92
CA CYS A 230 2.93 2.26 -12.80
C CYS A 230 4.29 1.71 -13.16
N LEU A 231 4.33 0.69 -13.99
CA LEU A 231 5.59 0.12 -14.43
C LEU A 231 6.05 0.70 -15.76
N LYS A 232 5.18 1.30 -16.60
CA LYS A 232 5.45 1.71 -18.01
C LYS A 232 6.02 0.60 -18.93
N TYR A 233 6.52 -0.47 -18.32
CA TYR A 233 7.24 -1.62 -18.79
C TYR A 233 6.49 -2.85 -18.25
N LEU A 234 6.51 -3.94 -18.99
CA LEU A 234 5.84 -5.18 -18.59
C LEU A 234 6.32 -5.65 -17.22
N LEU A 235 5.44 -6.33 -16.47
CA LEU A 235 5.82 -7.12 -15.31
C LEU A 235 6.93 -8.10 -15.70
N PRO A 236 7.79 -8.53 -14.74
CA PRO A 236 8.65 -9.67 -15.00
C PRO A 236 7.81 -10.87 -15.49
N GLY A 237 8.12 -11.39 -16.69
CA GLY A 237 7.30 -12.40 -17.38
C GLY A 237 6.33 -11.86 -18.45
N GLY A 238 6.33 -10.56 -18.75
CA GLY A 238 5.59 -9.99 -19.88
C GLY A 238 4.11 -9.68 -19.60
N GLY A 239 3.67 -9.69 -18.34
CA GLY A 239 2.28 -9.37 -17.96
C GLY A 239 2.04 -7.87 -17.70
N TYR A 240 0.77 -7.48 -17.55
CA TYR A 240 0.37 -6.15 -17.10
C TYR A 240 -0.08 -6.18 -15.63
N CYS A 241 0.19 -5.11 -14.86
CA CYS A 241 -0.08 -5.05 -13.41
C CYS A 241 -1.57 -4.97 -12.98
N GLY A 242 -2.52 -5.18 -13.90
CA GLY A 242 -3.96 -5.27 -13.63
C GLY A 242 -4.67 -3.98 -13.18
N THR A 243 -3.94 -3.00 -12.62
CA THR A 243 -4.47 -1.75 -12.03
C THR A 243 -4.14 -0.49 -12.87
N CYS A 244 -3.56 -0.70 -14.06
CA CYS A 244 -3.14 0.37 -14.96
C CYS A 244 -4.34 1.06 -15.63
N GLY A 245 -4.50 2.37 -15.42
CA GLY A 245 -5.56 3.17 -16.07
C GLY A 245 -5.46 3.28 -17.59
N ILE A 246 -4.28 3.00 -18.19
CA ILE A 246 -4.05 3.10 -19.64
C ILE A 246 -4.69 1.90 -20.38
N TYR A 247 -4.38 0.67 -19.97
CA TYR A 247 -4.88 -0.54 -20.63
C TYR A 247 -6.27 -0.98 -20.16
N ARG A 248 -6.86 -0.29 -19.17
CA ARG A 248 -8.25 -0.55 -18.76
C ARG A 248 -9.25 -0.14 -19.85
N LYS A 249 -8.97 0.94 -20.59
CA LYS A 249 -9.83 1.38 -21.72
C LYS A 249 -9.94 0.31 -22.82
N GLU A 250 -8.90 -0.50 -23.01
CA GLU A 250 -8.86 -1.58 -24.02
C GLU A 250 -9.44 -2.91 -23.51
N ARG A 251 -9.77 -3.04 -22.22
CA ARG A 251 -10.32 -4.27 -21.61
C ARG A 251 -11.81 -4.21 -21.27
N ILE A 252 -12.41 -3.03 -21.36
CA ILE A 252 -13.85 -2.78 -21.12
C ILE A 252 -14.61 -2.59 -22.44
N SER A 253 -13.90 -2.61 -23.58
CA SER A 253 -14.46 -2.65 -24.93
C SER A 253 -14.75 -4.07 -25.39
#